data_AF-Q0VR27-F1
#
_entry.id   AF-Q0VR27-F1
#
_cell.length_a   1.000
_cell.length_b   1.000
_cell.length_c   1.000
_cell.angle_alpha   90.00
_cell.angle_beta   90.00
_cell.angle_gamma   90.00
#
_symmetry.space_group_name_H-M   'P 1'
#
loop_
_entity.id
_entity.type
_entity.pdbx_description
1 polymer ?
#
loop_
_entity_poly.entity_id
_entity_poly.type
_entity_poly.pdbx_seq_one_letter_code
_entity_poly.pdbx_strand_id
1 'polypeptide(L)'
;MTDLDSTPLQLVLALFIFIAGLVFAVSVRGYFRAPFSRSVSLYLWHSFFCVIYLAYVLNYGGDASGYFRMSLHPDIDFAFGTYGVRFVVSFLSQGMGLSFLGCSLVFQLFGFIGLLAFDGALREVTWDKSRNIRLLATLIVFLPSVSFWSSGLGKDALSFCAMGLSLWAALSLKRRWWLLVLAVLLMLLVRPHMAGMLGLGLAGSFVFQRGIPLPQRVVLGGIALAAAVFLVPLGLNYAGVGEDAGADDVMQYIEGRQGHNLKGGGAVDISSMSPPVQMFTYLFRPTLIEARNLFSLAAALDNTILLFLFIAGGWAILKKPLPPHLLAHNRMFLWIYSLCAWLILAMTTANLGIALRQKWMFAPMLIFLLISVVGRSRYPAESDTPAVDGGAR
;
A
#
# COMPACT_ATOMS: atom_id res chain seq x y z
N MET A 1 -24.64 16.37 15.29
CA MET A 1 -24.74 16.23 13.82
C MET A 1 -24.28 17.49 13.08
N THR A 2 -24.14 18.63 13.76
CA THR A 2 -23.79 19.95 13.20
C THR A 2 -22.34 20.12 12.72
N ASP A 3 -21.38 19.36 13.24
CA ASP A 3 -19.95 19.61 12.97
C ASP A 3 -19.47 19.10 11.60
N LEU A 4 -20.33 18.40 10.86
CA LEU A 4 -20.01 17.86 9.53
C LEU A 4 -20.73 18.61 8.41
N ASP A 5 -21.58 19.57 8.75
CA ASP A 5 -22.30 20.40 7.80
C ASP A 5 -21.34 21.43 7.18
N SER A 6 -21.38 21.55 5.85
CA SER A 6 -20.48 22.42 5.10
C SER A 6 -21.11 23.77 4.85
N THR A 7 -20.39 24.86 5.13
CA THR A 7 -20.82 26.20 4.70
C THR A 7 -20.66 26.38 3.18
N PRO A 8 -21.36 27.35 2.54
CA PRO A 8 -21.19 27.61 1.11
C PRO A 8 -19.72 27.91 0.72
N LEU A 9 -18.99 28.65 1.57
CA LEU A 9 -17.57 28.92 1.36
C LEU A 9 -16.74 27.63 1.37
N GLN A 10 -17.02 26.72 2.31
CA GLN A 10 -16.31 25.44 2.38
C GLN A 10 -16.60 24.53 1.18
N LEU A 11 -17.80 24.61 0.60
CA LEU A 11 -18.11 23.91 -0.65
C LEU A 11 -17.31 24.47 -1.83
N VAL A 12 -17.16 25.80 -1.90
CA VAL A 12 -16.30 26.45 -2.91
C VAL A 12 -14.83 26.02 -2.73
N LEU A 13 -14.33 25.96 -1.49
CA LEU A 13 -12.97 25.47 -1.20
C LEU A 13 -12.80 24.00 -1.57
N ALA A 14 -13.79 23.14 -1.29
CA ALA A 14 -13.75 21.74 -1.69
C ALA A 14 -13.72 21.59 -3.23
N LEU A 15 -14.53 22.38 -3.96
CA LEU A 15 -14.49 22.41 -5.42
C LEU A 15 -13.14 22.89 -5.95
N PHE A 16 -12.56 23.92 -5.33
CA PHE A 16 -11.22 24.40 -5.67
C PHE A 16 -10.17 23.30 -5.49
N ILE A 17 -10.19 22.57 -4.37
CA ILE A 17 -9.27 21.45 -4.12
C ILE A 17 -9.45 20.35 -5.16
N PHE A 18 -10.68 20.03 -5.55
CA PHE A 18 -10.95 19.06 -6.60
C PHE A 18 -10.36 19.49 -7.95
N ILE A 19 -10.57 20.74 -8.37
CA ILE A 19 -10.02 21.26 -9.63
C ILE A 19 -8.49 21.33 -9.58
N ALA A 20 -7.93 21.87 -8.51
CA ALA A 20 -6.48 21.92 -8.29
C ALA A 20 -5.87 20.51 -8.28
N GLY A 21 -6.57 19.55 -7.67
CA GLY A 21 -6.22 18.14 -7.67
C GLY A 21 -6.19 17.52 -9.06
N LEU A 22 -7.15 17.84 -9.92
CA LEU A 22 -7.16 17.38 -11.31
C LEU A 22 -5.99 17.98 -12.12
N VAL A 23 -5.71 19.27 -11.94
CA VAL A 23 -4.54 19.93 -12.58
C VAL A 23 -3.24 19.29 -12.11
N PHE A 24 -3.12 19.02 -10.80
CA PHE A 24 -1.98 18.32 -10.22
C PHE A 24 -1.84 16.91 -10.81
N ALA A 25 -2.93 16.14 -10.91
CA ALA A 25 -2.95 14.80 -11.49
C ALA A 25 -2.42 14.77 -12.94
N VAL A 26 -2.84 15.74 -13.74
CA VAL A 26 -2.37 15.90 -15.12
C VAL A 26 -0.90 16.30 -15.17
N SER A 27 -0.42 17.10 -14.23
CA SER A 27 0.96 17.60 -14.16
C SER A 27 1.95 16.49 -13.77
N VAL A 28 1.61 15.65 -12.79
CA VAL A 28 2.49 14.58 -12.31
C VAL A 28 2.49 13.33 -13.19
N ARG A 29 1.59 13.24 -14.17
CA ARG A 29 1.42 12.04 -15.04
C ARG A 29 2.73 11.60 -15.71
N GLY A 30 3.55 12.56 -16.12
CA GLY A 30 4.80 12.30 -16.86
C GLY A 30 5.81 11.53 -16.02
N TYR A 31 5.84 11.81 -14.72
CA TYR A 31 6.72 11.13 -13.78
C TYR A 31 6.41 9.63 -13.64
N PHE A 32 5.14 9.27 -13.77
CA PHE A 32 4.64 7.88 -13.73
C PHE A 32 4.36 7.29 -15.11
N ARG A 33 4.87 7.94 -16.17
CA ARG A 33 4.72 7.53 -17.57
C ARG A 33 3.26 7.31 -17.99
N ALA A 34 2.30 7.99 -17.36
CA ALA A 34 0.87 7.79 -17.60
C ALA A 34 0.36 8.70 -18.75
N PRO A 35 -0.46 8.18 -19.69
CA PRO A 35 -1.10 9.03 -20.68
C PRO A 35 -2.15 9.94 -20.02
N PHE A 36 -2.51 11.04 -20.69
CA PHE A 36 -3.48 12.02 -20.19
C PHE A 36 -4.79 11.35 -19.76
N SER A 37 -5.40 10.56 -20.65
CA SER A 37 -6.68 9.89 -20.39
C SER A 37 -6.62 9.00 -19.16
N ARG A 38 -5.53 8.23 -19.00
CA ARG A 38 -5.35 7.33 -17.85
C ARG A 38 -5.25 8.09 -16.53
N SER A 39 -4.46 9.16 -16.47
CA SER A 39 -4.33 9.96 -15.25
C SER A 39 -5.66 10.59 -14.85
N VAL A 40 -6.39 11.18 -15.80
CA VAL A 40 -7.73 11.75 -15.57
C VAL A 40 -8.73 10.68 -15.14
N SER A 41 -8.79 9.53 -15.82
CA SER A 41 -9.70 8.45 -15.45
C SER A 41 -9.42 7.91 -14.04
N LEU A 42 -8.14 7.76 -13.66
CA LEU A 42 -7.77 7.33 -12.31
C LEU A 42 -8.15 8.39 -11.27
N TYR A 43 -7.97 9.67 -11.57
CA TYR A 43 -8.34 10.75 -10.66
C TYR A 43 -9.85 10.81 -10.44
N LEU A 44 -10.64 10.75 -11.51
CA LEU A 44 -12.10 10.77 -11.45
C LEU A 44 -12.65 9.51 -10.76
N TRP A 45 -12.11 8.33 -11.10
CA TRP A 45 -12.46 7.07 -10.45
C TRP A 45 -12.19 7.13 -8.95
N HIS A 46 -10.98 7.55 -8.57
CA HIS A 46 -10.59 7.63 -7.17
C HIS A 46 -11.46 8.67 -6.42
N SER A 47 -11.77 9.80 -7.05
CA SER A 47 -12.60 10.86 -6.44
C SER A 47 -14.06 10.44 -6.27
N PHE A 48 -14.59 9.65 -7.21
CA PHE A 48 -15.89 9.02 -7.07
C PHE A 48 -15.95 8.11 -5.82
N PHE A 49 -14.92 7.29 -5.60
CA PHE A 49 -14.81 6.47 -4.40
C PHE A 49 -14.59 7.29 -3.12
N CYS A 50 -13.95 8.45 -3.19
CA CYS A 50 -13.89 9.39 -2.07
C CYS A 50 -15.29 9.82 -1.61
N VAL A 51 -16.17 10.16 -2.56
CA VAL A 51 -17.56 10.53 -2.25
C VAL A 51 -18.35 9.34 -1.70
N ILE A 52 -18.19 8.14 -2.27
CA ILE A 52 -18.82 6.92 -1.73
C ILE A 52 -18.34 6.63 -0.31
N TYR A 53 -17.03 6.73 -0.07
CA TYR A 53 -16.43 6.54 1.25
C TYR A 53 -16.97 7.55 2.26
N LEU A 54 -17.06 8.83 1.87
CA LEU A 54 -17.62 9.89 2.69
C LEU A 54 -19.07 9.58 3.06
N ALA A 55 -19.90 9.23 2.07
CA ALA A 55 -21.29 8.83 2.31
C ALA A 55 -21.39 7.61 3.25
N TYR A 56 -20.51 6.61 3.08
CA TYR A 56 -20.44 5.46 3.97
C TYR A 56 -20.14 5.88 5.42
N VAL A 57 -19.12 6.71 5.64
CA VAL A 57 -18.74 7.17 6.98
C VAL A 57 -19.83 8.02 7.63
N LEU A 58 -20.54 8.84 6.87
CA LEU A 58 -21.64 9.66 7.40
C LEU A 58 -22.84 8.81 7.86
N ASN A 59 -23.12 7.69 7.19
CA ASN A 59 -24.25 6.82 7.52
C ASN A 59 -23.93 5.74 8.55
N TYR A 60 -22.74 5.14 8.47
CA TYR A 60 -22.34 3.98 9.28
C TYR A 60 -21.28 4.31 10.34
N GLY A 61 -20.77 5.55 10.36
CA GLY A 61 -19.66 5.96 11.19
C GLY A 61 -18.30 5.46 10.67
N GLY A 62 -17.23 5.88 11.33
CA GLY A 62 -15.88 5.42 11.02
C GLY A 62 -14.79 6.33 11.58
N ASP A 63 -13.55 5.82 11.62
CA ASP A 63 -12.37 6.51 12.15
C ASP A 63 -12.21 7.93 11.56
N ALA A 64 -12.57 8.12 10.29
CA ALA A 64 -12.49 9.38 9.56
C ALA A 64 -13.25 10.54 10.24
N SER A 65 -14.48 10.29 10.68
CA SER A 65 -15.28 11.28 11.43
C SER A 65 -14.63 11.62 12.77
N GLY A 66 -14.01 10.63 13.42
CA GLY A 66 -13.26 10.81 14.66
C GLY A 66 -12.02 11.67 14.46
N TYR A 67 -11.25 11.43 13.40
CA TYR A 67 -10.09 12.28 13.05
C TYR A 67 -10.50 13.73 12.83
N PHE A 68 -11.59 13.97 12.09
CA PHE A 68 -12.05 15.32 11.82
C PHE A 68 -12.57 16.03 13.08
N ARG A 69 -13.42 15.41 13.88
CA ARG A 69 -13.91 16.02 15.13
C ARG A 69 -12.78 16.33 16.10
N MET A 70 -11.87 15.36 16.29
CA MET A 70 -10.71 15.56 17.16
C MET A 70 -9.76 16.63 16.62
N SER A 71 -9.74 16.86 15.31
CA SER A 71 -8.93 17.91 14.69
C SER A 71 -9.41 19.32 14.97
N LEU A 72 -10.64 19.51 15.50
CA LEU A 72 -11.21 20.82 15.80
C LEU A 72 -10.89 21.29 17.23
N HIS A 73 -10.28 20.43 18.05
CA HIS A 73 -9.82 20.82 19.38
C HIS A 73 -8.51 21.63 19.28
N PRO A 74 -8.33 22.69 20.10
CA PRO A 74 -7.16 23.57 20.03
C PRO A 74 -5.85 22.88 20.49
N ASP A 75 -5.93 21.95 21.43
CA ASP A 75 -4.76 21.25 21.98
C ASP A 75 -4.49 19.94 21.22
N ILE A 76 -3.66 20.02 20.17
CA ILE A 76 -3.27 18.84 19.38
C ILE A 76 -1.77 18.63 19.48
N ASP A 77 -1.40 17.66 20.30
CA ASP A 77 -0.02 17.18 20.39
C ASP A 77 0.36 16.37 19.15
N PHE A 78 1.58 16.63 18.66
CA PHE A 78 2.16 15.82 17.61
C PHE A 78 2.73 14.52 18.18
N ALA A 79 2.19 13.39 17.71
CA ALA A 79 2.76 12.07 17.93
C ALA A 79 2.51 11.19 16.71
N PHE A 80 3.22 10.07 16.58
CA PHE A 80 3.04 9.19 15.42
C PHE A 80 1.67 8.47 15.40
N GLY A 81 1.26 8.06 14.21
CA GLY A 81 0.06 7.29 13.95
C GLY A 81 -1.24 8.07 14.06
N THR A 82 -2.12 7.75 15.02
CA THR A 82 -3.45 8.37 15.14
C THR A 82 -3.34 9.88 15.33
N TYR A 83 -2.43 10.31 16.21
CA TYR A 83 -2.18 11.73 16.49
C TYR A 83 -1.56 12.44 15.29
N GLY A 84 -0.68 11.78 14.54
CA GLY A 84 -0.06 12.35 13.35
C GLY A 84 -1.10 12.67 12.28
N VAL A 85 -2.08 11.79 12.09
CA VAL A 85 -3.23 12.07 11.22
C VAL A 85 -4.07 13.21 11.76
N ARG A 86 -4.36 13.26 13.07
CA ARG A 86 -5.11 14.38 13.68
C ARG A 86 -4.41 15.72 13.50
N PHE A 87 -3.08 15.75 13.65
CA PHE A 87 -2.26 16.93 13.42
C PHE A 87 -2.34 17.41 11.97
N VAL A 88 -2.17 16.50 11.00
CA VAL A 88 -2.34 16.82 9.57
C VAL A 88 -3.75 17.33 9.28
N VAL A 89 -4.78 16.67 9.82
CA VAL A 89 -6.17 17.07 9.59
C VAL A 89 -6.47 18.41 10.27
N SER A 90 -5.88 18.71 11.43
CA SER A 90 -6.03 20.01 12.12
C SER A 90 -5.41 21.16 11.33
N PHE A 91 -4.23 20.94 10.75
CA PHE A 91 -3.65 21.90 9.84
C PHE A 91 -4.58 22.21 8.66
N LEU A 92 -5.28 21.19 8.13
CA LEU A 92 -6.25 21.36 7.05
C LEU A 92 -7.57 22.00 7.51
N SER A 93 -8.10 21.61 8.66
CA SER A 93 -9.40 22.08 9.15
C SER A 93 -9.30 23.44 9.82
N GLN A 94 -8.46 23.59 10.86
CA GLN A 94 -8.28 24.85 11.58
C GLN A 94 -7.38 25.83 10.81
N GLY A 95 -6.30 25.34 10.20
CA GLY A 95 -5.34 26.19 9.50
C GLY A 95 -5.85 26.72 8.15
N MET A 96 -6.52 25.88 7.36
CA MET A 96 -7.04 26.24 6.03
C MET A 96 -8.57 26.41 5.98
N GLY A 97 -9.29 26.15 7.08
CA GLY A 97 -10.76 26.30 7.14
C GLY A 97 -11.55 25.23 6.38
N LEU A 98 -10.92 24.09 6.04
CA LEU A 98 -11.55 23.08 5.18
C LEU A 98 -12.64 22.29 5.92
N SER A 99 -13.74 22.01 5.22
CA SER A 99 -14.78 21.09 5.70
C SER A 99 -14.29 19.64 5.67
N PHE A 100 -15.09 18.74 6.25
CA PHE A 100 -14.83 17.31 6.22
C PHE A 100 -14.66 16.77 4.78
N LEU A 101 -15.44 17.30 3.82
CA LEU A 101 -15.26 17.00 2.40
C LEU A 101 -13.93 17.53 1.86
N GLY A 102 -13.58 18.79 2.15
CA GLY A 102 -12.30 19.38 1.71
C GLY A 102 -11.09 18.60 2.22
N CYS A 103 -11.07 18.25 3.51
CA CYS A 103 -10.03 17.39 4.09
C CYS A 103 -10.00 16.01 3.42
N SER A 104 -11.17 15.40 3.15
CA SER A 104 -11.24 14.11 2.46
C SER A 104 -10.67 14.18 1.04
N LEU A 105 -10.94 15.26 0.30
CA LEU A 105 -10.39 15.49 -1.04
C LEU A 105 -8.86 15.67 -1.04
N VAL A 106 -8.28 16.24 0.02
CA VAL A 106 -6.81 16.30 0.19
C VAL A 106 -6.24 14.91 0.45
N PHE A 107 -6.82 14.11 1.35
CA PHE A 107 -6.37 12.74 1.60
C PHE A 107 -6.49 11.85 0.36
N GLN A 108 -7.57 12.03 -0.39
CA GLN A 108 -7.80 11.45 -1.70
C GLN A 108 -6.66 11.74 -2.70
N LEU A 109 -6.03 12.93 -2.67
CA LEU A 109 -4.87 13.22 -3.52
C LEU A 109 -3.65 12.36 -3.17
N PHE A 110 -3.37 12.14 -1.89
CA PHE A 110 -2.32 11.22 -1.48
C PHE A 110 -2.61 9.80 -1.97
N GLY A 111 -3.83 9.31 -1.79
CA GLY A 111 -4.27 8.02 -2.33
C GLY A 111 -4.10 7.92 -3.84
N PHE A 112 -4.47 8.98 -4.57
CA PHE A 112 -4.33 9.07 -6.02
C PHE A 112 -2.87 8.98 -6.47
N ILE A 113 -1.94 9.66 -5.78
CA ILE A 113 -0.50 9.55 -6.07
C ILE A 113 -0.04 8.10 -5.92
N GLY A 114 -0.46 7.43 -4.84
CA GLY A 114 -0.21 6.00 -4.63
C GLY A 114 -0.77 5.12 -5.76
N LEU A 115 -1.99 5.41 -6.19
CA LEU A 115 -2.69 4.69 -7.26
C LEU A 115 -1.99 4.86 -8.61
N LEU A 116 -1.57 6.10 -8.93
CA LEU A 116 -0.85 6.44 -10.15
C LEU A 116 0.54 5.81 -10.17
N ALA A 117 1.22 5.77 -9.02
CA ALA A 117 2.51 5.09 -8.85
C ALA A 117 2.38 3.57 -9.05
N PHE A 118 1.33 2.98 -8.47
CA PHE A 118 1.01 1.57 -8.65
C PHE A 118 0.66 1.22 -10.11
N ASP A 119 -0.19 2.03 -10.76
CA ASP A 119 -0.52 1.89 -12.18
C ASP A 119 0.71 2.02 -13.08
N GLY A 120 1.59 3.00 -12.81
CA GLY A 120 2.86 3.16 -13.51
C GLY A 120 3.73 1.92 -13.39
N ALA A 121 3.86 1.35 -12.19
CA ALA A 121 4.63 0.15 -11.96
C ALA A 121 4.07 -1.06 -12.72
N LEU A 122 2.75 -1.25 -12.69
CA LEU A 122 2.10 -2.34 -13.41
C LEU A 122 2.20 -2.21 -14.93
N ARG A 123 2.11 -0.99 -15.48
CA ARG A 123 2.28 -0.76 -16.92
C ARG A 123 3.72 -1.01 -17.37
N GLU A 124 4.70 -0.66 -16.55
CA GLU A 124 6.12 -0.91 -16.84
C GLU A 124 6.42 -2.41 -16.94
N VAL A 125 5.84 -3.24 -16.08
CA VAL A 125 6.09 -4.70 -16.07
C VAL A 125 5.22 -5.51 -17.03
N THR A 126 4.15 -4.92 -17.55
CA THR A 126 3.22 -5.61 -18.46
C THR A 126 3.28 -5.11 -19.91
N TRP A 127 4.14 -4.13 -20.21
CA TRP A 127 4.29 -3.54 -21.54
C TRP A 127 4.51 -4.60 -22.64
N ASP A 128 5.38 -5.58 -22.39
CA ASP A 128 5.78 -6.64 -23.30
C ASP A 128 4.85 -7.87 -23.24
N LYS A 129 3.83 -7.87 -22.37
CA LYS A 129 2.93 -9.01 -22.14
C LYS A 129 1.71 -9.00 -23.07
N SER A 130 0.95 -10.09 -23.03
CA SER A 130 -0.29 -10.21 -23.82
C SER A 130 -1.33 -9.15 -23.43
N ARG A 131 -2.27 -8.86 -24.35
CA ARG A 131 -3.39 -7.93 -24.09
C ARG A 131 -4.18 -8.30 -22.84
N ASN A 132 -4.38 -9.60 -22.58
CA ASN A 132 -5.15 -10.06 -21.43
C ASN A 132 -4.44 -9.77 -20.10
N ILE A 133 -3.10 -9.88 -20.04
CA ILE A 133 -2.33 -9.53 -18.84
C ILE A 133 -2.33 -8.02 -18.60
N ARG A 134 -2.21 -7.21 -19.66
CA ARG A 134 -2.34 -5.74 -19.56
C ARG A 134 -3.73 -5.31 -19.12
N LEU A 135 -4.77 -6.02 -19.57
CA LEU A 135 -6.14 -5.80 -19.14
C LEU A 135 -6.33 -6.19 -17.67
N LEU A 136 -5.79 -7.34 -17.23
CA LEU A 136 -5.82 -7.75 -15.83
C LEU A 136 -5.09 -6.73 -14.93
N ALA A 137 -3.91 -6.27 -15.33
CA ALA A 137 -3.17 -5.22 -14.63
C ALA A 137 -4.01 -3.94 -14.48
N THR A 138 -4.70 -3.55 -15.55
CA THR A 138 -5.62 -2.41 -15.53
C THR A 138 -6.81 -2.65 -14.60
N LEU A 139 -7.46 -3.81 -14.69
CA LEU A 139 -8.59 -4.17 -13.85
C LEU A 139 -8.24 -4.07 -12.36
N ILE A 140 -7.04 -4.55 -11.99
CA ILE A 140 -6.57 -4.53 -10.60
C ILE A 140 -6.44 -3.10 -10.04
N VAL A 141 -5.97 -2.15 -10.86
CA VAL A 141 -5.88 -0.73 -10.44
C VAL A 141 -7.26 -0.12 -10.24
N PHE A 142 -8.23 -0.52 -11.07
CA PHE A 142 -9.61 -0.04 -11.00
C PHE A 142 -10.50 -0.87 -10.06
N LEU A 143 -9.93 -1.69 -9.17
CA LEU A 143 -10.73 -2.42 -8.21
C LEU A 143 -11.39 -1.45 -7.20
N PRO A 144 -12.70 -1.59 -6.94
CA PRO A 144 -13.42 -0.75 -6.00
C PRO A 144 -12.78 -0.68 -4.62
N SER A 145 -12.27 -1.80 -4.07
CA SER A 145 -11.69 -1.82 -2.73
C SER A 145 -10.39 -1.02 -2.65
N VAL A 146 -9.57 -0.98 -3.70
CA VAL A 146 -8.35 -0.17 -3.74
C VAL A 146 -8.73 1.29 -3.54
N SER A 147 -9.64 1.78 -4.40
CA SER A 147 -10.00 3.18 -4.41
C SER A 147 -10.78 3.56 -3.15
N PHE A 148 -11.77 2.77 -2.75
CA PHE A 148 -12.58 3.01 -1.55
C PHE A 148 -11.74 3.20 -0.27
N TRP A 149 -10.76 2.33 -0.03
CA TRP A 149 -9.95 2.41 1.20
C TRP A 149 -8.82 3.44 1.13
N SER A 150 -8.30 3.72 -0.07
CA SER A 150 -7.22 4.70 -0.24
C SER A 150 -7.71 6.11 -0.56
N SER A 151 -9.01 6.33 -0.75
CA SER A 151 -9.62 7.65 -0.97
C SER A 151 -10.05 8.37 0.30
N GLY A 152 -10.19 7.62 1.40
CA GLY A 152 -10.76 8.11 2.64
C GLY A 152 -9.80 8.95 3.49
N LEU A 153 -10.36 9.87 4.28
CA LEU A 153 -9.61 10.60 5.30
C LEU A 153 -9.13 9.63 6.38
N GLY A 154 -7.83 9.43 6.48
CA GLY A 154 -7.24 8.58 7.50
C GLY A 154 -5.86 8.04 7.16
N LYS A 155 -5.38 7.11 7.99
CA LYS A 155 -4.06 6.48 7.86
C LYS A 155 -3.89 5.76 6.52
N ASP A 156 -4.96 5.18 6.00
CA ASP A 156 -4.89 4.22 4.89
C ASP A 156 -4.56 4.89 3.56
N ALA A 157 -5.04 6.11 3.30
CA ALA A 157 -4.66 6.88 2.11
C ALA A 157 -3.16 7.22 2.10
N LEU A 158 -2.60 7.64 3.24
CA LEU A 158 -1.18 7.96 3.38
C LEU A 158 -0.31 6.69 3.33
N SER A 159 -0.74 5.61 3.97
CA SER A 159 -0.04 4.31 3.89
C SER A 159 -0.03 3.76 2.47
N PHE A 160 -1.13 3.88 1.73
CA PHE A 160 -1.22 3.47 0.34
C PHE A 160 -0.35 4.34 -0.57
N CYS A 161 -0.31 5.66 -0.35
CA CYS A 161 0.61 6.56 -1.03
C CYS A 161 2.08 6.14 -0.82
N ALA A 162 2.48 5.93 0.43
CA ALA A 162 3.82 5.47 0.78
C ALA A 162 4.16 4.13 0.11
N MET A 163 3.24 3.17 0.12
CA MET A 163 3.42 1.89 -0.57
C MET A 163 3.59 2.07 -2.08
N GLY A 164 2.75 2.90 -2.72
CA GLY A 164 2.82 3.12 -4.17
C GLY A 164 4.12 3.82 -4.58
N LEU A 165 4.53 4.83 -3.84
CA LEU A 165 5.79 5.54 -4.06
C LEU A 165 7.01 4.63 -3.85
N SER A 166 7.01 3.80 -2.81
CA SER A 166 8.11 2.85 -2.56
C SER A 166 8.18 1.77 -3.63
N LEU A 167 7.04 1.28 -4.13
CA LEU A 167 7.01 0.37 -5.29
C LEU A 167 7.59 1.04 -6.55
N TRP A 168 7.17 2.26 -6.86
CA TRP A 168 7.69 3.00 -8.03
C TRP A 168 9.18 3.35 -7.91
N ALA A 169 9.62 3.67 -6.69
CA ALA A 169 11.02 3.90 -6.37
C ALA A 169 11.85 2.63 -6.58
N ALA A 170 11.33 1.47 -6.12
CA ALA A 170 11.98 0.18 -6.28
C ALA A 170 12.21 -0.21 -7.75
N LEU A 171 11.46 0.32 -8.72
CA LEU A 171 11.76 0.03 -10.13
C LEU A 171 13.05 0.71 -10.62
N SER A 172 13.44 1.85 -10.04
CA SER A 172 14.70 2.52 -10.39
C SER A 172 15.30 3.26 -9.19
N LEU A 173 15.75 2.48 -8.19
CA LEU A 173 16.17 2.98 -6.88
C LEU A 173 17.24 4.07 -6.95
N LYS A 174 18.25 3.92 -7.83
CA LYS A 174 19.32 4.91 -8.01
C LYS A 174 18.80 6.31 -8.38
N ARG A 175 17.79 6.39 -9.24
CA ARG A 175 17.23 7.66 -9.73
C ARG A 175 16.12 8.20 -8.82
N ARG A 176 15.40 7.30 -8.15
CA ARG A 176 14.17 7.60 -7.40
C ARG A 176 14.32 7.42 -5.89
N TRP A 177 15.54 7.44 -5.35
CA TRP A 177 15.81 7.20 -3.92
C TRP A 177 15.06 8.16 -3.00
N TRP A 178 14.88 9.41 -3.40
CA TRP A 178 14.15 10.43 -2.63
C TRP A 178 12.66 10.08 -2.46
N LEU A 179 12.04 9.40 -3.43
CA LEU A 179 10.66 8.91 -3.27
C LEU A 179 10.55 7.85 -2.19
N LEU A 180 11.59 7.02 -2.05
CA LEU A 180 11.62 5.97 -1.04
C LEU A 180 11.77 6.58 0.36
N VAL A 181 12.61 7.61 0.50
CA VAL A 181 12.71 8.37 1.75
C VAL A 181 11.36 9.01 2.08
N LEU A 182 10.72 9.67 1.12
CA LEU A 182 9.39 10.24 1.29
C LEU A 182 8.36 9.17 1.68
N ALA A 183 8.39 7.99 1.05
CA ALA A 183 7.52 6.87 1.39
C ALA A 183 7.73 6.38 2.82
N VAL A 184 8.98 6.23 3.27
CA VAL A 184 9.30 5.83 4.65
C VAL A 184 8.80 6.87 5.65
N LEU A 185 9.00 8.17 5.39
CA LEU A 185 8.52 9.25 6.26
C LEU A 185 6.98 9.29 6.34
N LEU A 186 6.29 9.17 5.21
CA LEU A 186 4.83 9.09 5.17
C LEU A 186 4.32 7.86 5.93
N MET A 187 4.96 6.70 5.74
CA MET A 187 4.60 5.48 6.46
C MET A 187 4.89 5.63 7.96
N LEU A 188 6.00 6.25 8.34
CA LEU A 188 6.37 6.48 9.74
C LEU A 188 5.36 7.39 10.44
N LEU A 189 4.90 8.45 9.76
CA LEU A 189 3.89 9.36 10.27
C LEU A 189 2.61 8.65 10.70
N VAL A 190 2.17 7.64 9.93
CA VAL A 190 0.87 6.98 10.16
C VAL A 190 0.96 5.59 10.79
N ARG A 191 2.05 4.87 10.56
CA ARG A 191 2.29 3.46 10.93
C ARG A 191 3.79 3.17 11.10
N PRO A 192 4.39 3.55 12.24
CA PRO A 192 5.81 3.34 12.51
C PRO A 192 6.30 1.90 12.31
N HIS A 193 5.54 0.91 12.78
CA HIS A 193 5.85 -0.51 12.59
C HIS A 193 5.95 -0.91 11.10
N MET A 194 5.07 -0.38 10.22
CA MET A 194 5.14 -0.65 8.78
C MET A 194 6.34 0.03 8.13
N ALA A 195 6.72 1.22 8.61
CA ALA A 195 7.91 1.93 8.14
C ALA A 195 9.19 1.17 8.51
N GLY A 196 9.27 0.61 9.73
CA GLY A 196 10.35 -0.29 10.14
C GLY A 196 10.47 -1.52 9.25
N MET A 197 9.34 -2.14 8.89
CA MET A 197 9.33 -3.26 7.94
C MET A 197 9.79 -2.88 6.53
N LEU A 198 9.44 -1.69 6.03
CA LEU A 198 9.99 -1.18 4.77
C LEU A 198 11.52 -1.05 4.85
N GLY A 199 12.04 -0.50 5.97
CA GLY A 199 13.47 -0.42 6.24
C GLY A 199 14.16 -1.79 6.28
N LEU A 200 13.57 -2.75 6.99
CA LEU A 200 14.06 -4.14 7.06
C LEU A 200 14.09 -4.80 5.69
N GLY A 201 13.05 -4.60 4.87
CA GLY A 201 13.03 -5.11 3.50
C GLY A 201 14.18 -4.58 2.67
N LEU A 202 14.48 -3.28 2.80
CA LEU A 202 15.60 -2.65 2.08
C LEU A 202 16.94 -3.19 2.59
N ALA A 203 17.13 -3.27 3.90
CA ALA A 203 18.33 -3.83 4.53
C ALA A 203 18.59 -5.26 4.05
N GLY A 204 17.57 -6.12 4.13
CA GLY A 204 17.63 -7.49 3.65
C GLY A 204 17.98 -7.57 2.16
N SER A 205 17.42 -6.69 1.33
CA SER A 205 17.73 -6.68 -0.10
C SER A 205 19.20 -6.39 -0.42
N PHE A 206 19.86 -5.51 0.36
CA PHE A 206 21.30 -5.25 0.23
C PHE A 206 22.13 -6.43 0.74
N VAL A 207 21.72 -7.06 1.85
CA VAL A 207 22.39 -8.24 2.39
C VAL A 207 22.33 -9.43 1.43
N PHE A 208 21.27 -9.64 0.65
CA PHE A 208 21.18 -10.80 -0.25
C PHE A 208 21.65 -10.54 -1.69
N GLN A 209 22.26 -9.38 -1.96
CA GLN A 209 22.67 -9.02 -3.31
C GLN A 209 24.02 -9.63 -3.72
N ARG A 210 24.04 -10.29 -4.89
CA ARG A 210 25.25 -10.89 -5.50
C ARG A 210 25.98 -10.00 -6.53
N GLY A 211 25.59 -8.72 -6.67
CA GLY A 211 26.10 -7.82 -7.74
C GLY A 211 26.61 -6.45 -7.28
N ILE A 212 26.69 -6.19 -5.97
CA ILE A 212 27.32 -4.97 -5.42
C ILE A 212 28.67 -5.36 -4.78
N PRO A 213 29.74 -4.56 -4.99
CA PRO A 213 31.02 -4.81 -4.35
C PRO A 213 30.86 -4.80 -2.82
N LEU A 214 31.53 -5.74 -2.15
CA LEU A 214 31.41 -5.99 -0.71
C LEU A 214 31.41 -4.72 0.17
N PRO A 215 32.25 -3.69 -0.07
CA PRO A 215 32.25 -2.47 0.74
C PRO A 215 30.94 -1.69 0.68
N GLN A 216 30.34 -1.55 -0.52
CA GLN A 216 29.06 -0.86 -0.68
C GLN A 216 27.91 -1.64 -0.04
N ARG A 217 27.96 -2.98 -0.09
CA ARG A 217 27.00 -3.86 0.57
C ARG A 217 27.08 -3.75 2.09
N VAL A 218 28.29 -3.63 2.65
CA VAL A 218 28.50 -3.42 4.09
C VAL A 218 28.03 -2.03 4.52
N VAL A 219 28.33 -0.98 3.75
CA VAL A 219 27.91 0.39 4.10
C VAL A 219 26.39 0.56 3.99
N LEU A 220 25.78 0.18 2.87
CA LEU A 220 24.32 0.33 2.67
C LEU A 220 23.53 -0.63 3.56
N GLY A 221 24.02 -1.87 3.72
CA GLY A 221 23.46 -2.84 4.65
C GLY A 221 23.59 -2.36 6.10
N GLY A 222 24.71 -1.76 6.48
CA GLY A 222 24.95 -1.18 7.80
C GLY A 222 24.04 0.02 8.10
N ILE A 223 23.88 0.94 7.16
CA ILE A 223 22.93 2.07 7.29
C ILE A 223 21.50 1.56 7.43
N ALA A 224 21.10 0.60 6.61
CA ALA A 224 19.76 0.04 6.65
C ALA A 224 19.52 -0.79 7.93
N LEU A 225 20.54 -1.48 8.44
CA LEU A 225 20.49 -2.18 9.72
C LEU A 225 20.41 -1.19 10.89
N ALA A 226 21.20 -0.13 10.89
CA ALA A 226 21.12 0.93 11.90
C ALA A 226 19.73 1.59 11.92
N ALA A 227 19.17 1.87 10.72
CA ALA A 227 17.80 2.36 10.60
C ALA A 227 16.79 1.35 11.15
N ALA A 228 16.96 0.05 10.89
CA ALA A 228 16.08 -0.99 11.44
C ALA A 228 16.20 -1.11 12.97
N VAL A 229 17.42 -1.06 13.52
CA VAL A 229 17.68 -1.10 14.98
C VAL A 229 17.01 0.08 15.68
N PHE A 230 16.89 1.24 15.04
CA PHE A 230 16.16 2.38 15.61
C PHE A 230 14.64 2.29 15.39
N LEU A 231 14.20 1.89 14.19
CA LEU A 231 12.79 1.91 13.81
C LEU A 231 11.98 0.75 14.41
N VAL A 232 12.60 -0.41 14.67
CA VAL A 232 11.90 -1.58 15.23
C VAL A 232 11.49 -1.34 16.68
N PRO A 233 12.38 -0.94 17.62
CA PRO A 233 11.99 -0.62 18.99
C PRO A 233 10.97 0.52 19.05
N LEU A 234 11.14 1.56 18.23
CA LEU A 234 10.15 2.64 18.14
C LEU A 234 8.79 2.12 17.64
N GLY A 235 8.78 1.18 16.69
CA GLY A 235 7.57 0.51 16.23
C GLY A 235 6.91 -0.37 17.28
N LEU A 236 7.70 -1.07 18.11
CA LEU A 236 7.25 -1.95 19.19
C LEU A 236 6.73 -1.15 20.39
N ASN A 237 7.44 -0.11 20.82
CA ASN A 237 7.00 0.83 21.84
C ASN A 237 5.69 1.51 21.39
N TYR A 238 5.62 1.97 20.13
CA TYR A 238 4.38 2.51 19.57
C TYR A 238 3.23 1.50 19.54
N ALA A 239 3.53 0.23 19.27
CA ALA A 239 2.54 -0.85 19.34
C ALA A 239 2.11 -1.17 20.78
N GLY A 240 2.83 -0.68 21.80
CA GLY A 240 2.54 -0.93 23.22
C GLY A 240 3.16 -2.22 23.75
N VAL A 241 4.14 -2.80 23.05
CA VAL A 241 4.84 -4.04 23.44
C VAL A 241 6.03 -3.74 24.38
N GLY A 242 6.60 -2.53 24.30
CA GLY A 242 7.83 -2.13 25.01
C GLY A 242 9.08 -2.17 24.12
N GLU A 243 10.14 -1.48 24.56
CA GLU A 243 11.40 -1.36 23.80
C GLU A 243 12.26 -2.63 23.85
N ASP A 244 12.18 -3.39 24.95
CA ASP A 244 12.90 -4.66 25.19
C ASP A 244 11.97 -5.88 25.10
N ALA A 245 11.05 -5.88 24.12
CA ALA A 245 10.04 -6.92 23.98
C ALA A 245 10.64 -8.32 23.72
N GLY A 246 10.37 -9.25 24.63
CA GLY A 246 10.64 -10.67 24.46
C GLY A 246 9.61 -11.37 23.57
N ALA A 247 9.82 -12.66 23.29
CA ALA A 247 8.88 -13.47 22.51
C ALA A 247 7.49 -13.57 23.19
N ASP A 248 7.46 -13.60 24.53
CA ASP A 248 6.23 -13.67 25.31
C ASP A 248 5.44 -12.35 25.27
N ASP A 249 6.11 -11.20 25.31
CA ASP A 249 5.46 -9.87 25.19
C ASP A 249 4.83 -9.68 23.80
N VAL A 250 5.52 -10.16 22.76
CA VAL A 250 4.98 -10.17 21.39
C VAL A 250 3.76 -11.08 21.30
N MET A 251 3.76 -12.23 21.96
CA MET A 251 2.61 -13.13 21.98
C MET A 251 1.42 -12.51 22.72
N GLN A 252 1.66 -11.91 23.89
CA GLN A 252 0.63 -11.21 24.66
C GLN A 252 0.02 -10.03 23.87
N TYR A 253 0.85 -9.30 23.11
CA TYR A 253 0.39 -8.26 22.20
C TYR A 253 -0.49 -8.83 21.07
N ILE A 254 -0.08 -9.93 20.45
CA ILE A 254 -0.87 -10.60 19.40
C ILE A 254 -2.24 -11.02 19.96
N GLU A 255 -2.28 -11.68 21.12
CA GLU A 255 -3.51 -12.12 21.77
C GLU A 255 -4.42 -10.93 22.15
N GLY A 256 -3.85 -9.87 22.73
CA GLY A 256 -4.59 -8.65 23.03
C GLY A 256 -5.22 -8.01 21.79
N ARG A 257 -4.45 -7.92 20.70
CA ARG A 257 -4.94 -7.38 19.42
C ARG A 257 -6.01 -8.26 18.80
N GLN A 258 -5.87 -9.58 18.87
CA GLN A 258 -6.90 -10.52 18.44
C GLN A 258 -8.20 -10.31 19.22
N GLY A 259 -8.13 -10.26 20.55
CA GLY A 259 -9.28 -10.02 21.43
C GLY A 259 -9.99 -8.70 21.15
N HIS A 260 -9.25 -7.61 20.90
CA HIS A 260 -9.85 -6.33 20.51
C HIS A 260 -10.52 -6.37 19.14
N ASN A 261 -9.96 -7.11 18.18
CA ASN A 261 -10.49 -7.22 16.83
C ASN A 261 -11.73 -8.12 16.71
N LEU A 262 -12.00 -8.97 17.72
CA LEU A 262 -13.24 -9.73 17.82
C LEU A 262 -14.47 -8.84 18.07
N LYS A 263 -14.28 -7.59 18.51
CA LYS A 263 -15.38 -6.63 18.71
C LYS A 263 -15.80 -6.02 17.36
N GLY A 264 -16.99 -6.39 16.88
CA GLY A 264 -17.61 -5.82 15.67
C GLY A 264 -18.08 -6.88 14.65
N GLY A 265 -18.78 -6.45 13.60
CA GLY A 265 -19.20 -7.33 12.51
C GLY A 265 -17.99 -7.80 11.68
N GLY A 266 -17.91 -9.10 11.38
CA GLY A 266 -16.82 -9.67 10.55
C GLY A 266 -15.60 -10.19 11.32
N ALA A 267 -15.75 -10.44 12.62
CA ALA A 267 -14.77 -11.14 13.43
C ALA A 267 -14.58 -12.59 12.95
N VAL A 268 -13.33 -13.05 12.94
CA VAL A 268 -12.94 -14.43 12.65
C VAL A 268 -12.00 -14.87 13.74
N ASP A 269 -12.27 -16.03 14.33
CA ASP A 269 -11.32 -16.64 15.26
C ASP A 269 -10.08 -17.12 14.49
N ILE A 270 -8.99 -16.38 14.64
CA ILE A 270 -7.69 -16.73 14.06
C ILE A 270 -6.78 -17.46 15.04
N SER A 271 -7.13 -17.51 16.33
CA SER A 271 -6.29 -18.13 17.37
C SER A 271 -6.15 -19.64 17.19
N SER A 272 -7.20 -20.28 16.67
CA SER A 272 -7.25 -21.71 16.34
C SER A 272 -6.65 -22.07 14.97
N MET A 273 -6.20 -21.08 14.18
CA MET A 273 -5.70 -21.27 12.82
C MET A 273 -4.17 -21.36 12.76
N SER A 274 -3.63 -22.19 11.87
CA SER A 274 -2.20 -22.19 11.57
C SER A 274 -1.78 -20.94 10.77
N PRO A 275 -0.51 -20.49 10.85
CA PRO A 275 -0.06 -19.26 10.17
C PRO A 275 -0.36 -19.20 8.66
N PRO A 276 -0.21 -20.28 7.87
CA PRO A 276 -0.59 -20.26 6.45
C PRO A 276 -2.10 -20.02 6.23
N VAL A 277 -2.95 -20.57 7.10
CA VAL A 277 -4.40 -20.39 7.03
C VAL A 277 -4.80 -18.97 7.45
N GLN A 278 -4.11 -18.38 8.44
CA GLN A 278 -4.26 -16.97 8.81
C GLN A 278 -3.89 -16.05 7.63
N MET A 279 -2.76 -16.31 6.97
CA MET A 279 -2.31 -15.55 5.80
C MET A 279 -3.34 -15.63 4.65
N PHE A 280 -3.86 -16.82 4.36
CA PHE A 280 -4.91 -17.01 3.37
C PHE A 280 -6.19 -16.24 3.74
N THR A 281 -6.65 -16.39 4.98
CA THR A 281 -7.84 -15.72 5.50
C THR A 281 -7.72 -14.20 5.40
N TYR A 282 -6.56 -13.65 5.77
CA TYR A 282 -6.31 -12.22 5.75
C TYR A 282 -6.40 -11.62 4.32
N LEU A 283 -5.83 -12.31 3.33
CA LEU A 283 -5.70 -11.74 1.98
C LEU A 283 -6.89 -12.04 1.06
N PHE A 284 -7.53 -13.21 1.22
CA PHE A 284 -8.51 -13.72 0.25
C PHE A 284 -9.95 -13.79 0.78
N ARG A 285 -10.20 -13.54 2.07
CA ARG A 285 -11.58 -13.48 2.62
C ARG A 285 -12.07 -12.02 2.75
N PRO A 286 -13.38 -11.74 2.60
CA PRO A 286 -14.48 -12.68 2.36
C PRO A 286 -14.43 -13.28 0.95
N THR A 287 -14.92 -14.52 0.84
CA THR A 287 -15.15 -15.18 -0.45
C THR A 287 -16.52 -14.83 -1.02
N LEU A 288 -16.78 -15.17 -2.29
CA LEU A 288 -18.08 -14.92 -2.92
C LEU A 288 -19.25 -15.59 -2.19
N ILE A 289 -19.00 -16.69 -1.48
CA ILE A 289 -20.00 -17.44 -0.70
C ILE A 289 -20.33 -16.71 0.61
N GLU A 290 -19.38 -15.93 1.15
CA GLU A 290 -19.52 -15.21 2.41
C GLU A 290 -20.11 -13.81 2.23
N ALA A 291 -20.29 -13.35 0.99
CA ALA A 291 -20.84 -12.03 0.70
C ALA A 291 -22.33 -11.96 1.05
N ARG A 292 -22.70 -11.02 1.93
CA ARG A 292 -24.07 -10.81 2.42
C ARG A 292 -24.67 -9.45 2.07
N ASN A 293 -23.86 -8.54 1.53
CA ASN A 293 -24.26 -7.21 1.10
C ASN A 293 -23.38 -6.73 -0.07
N LEU A 294 -23.78 -5.64 -0.74
CA LEU A 294 -23.08 -5.11 -1.92
C LEU A 294 -21.60 -4.79 -1.65
N PHE A 295 -21.28 -4.25 -0.47
CA PHE A 295 -19.89 -3.95 -0.08
C PHE A 295 -19.05 -5.22 0.07
N SER A 296 -19.58 -6.25 0.72
CA SER A 296 -18.93 -7.55 0.88
C SER A 296 -18.81 -8.30 -0.44
N LEU A 297 -19.76 -8.14 -1.36
CA LEU A 297 -19.70 -8.70 -2.71
C LEU A 297 -18.59 -8.05 -3.53
N ALA A 298 -18.49 -6.71 -3.52
CA ALA A 298 -17.40 -5.98 -4.16
C ALA A 298 -16.05 -6.42 -3.59
N ALA A 299 -15.93 -6.51 -2.27
CA ALA A 299 -14.71 -6.99 -1.62
C ALA A 299 -14.36 -8.44 -1.98
N ALA A 300 -15.37 -9.33 -2.10
CA ALA A 300 -15.18 -10.72 -2.47
C ALA A 300 -14.76 -10.88 -3.94
N LEU A 301 -15.28 -10.06 -4.85
CA LEU A 301 -14.84 -10.02 -6.26
C LEU A 301 -13.36 -9.62 -6.34
N ASP A 302 -12.97 -8.56 -5.63
CA ASP A 302 -11.59 -8.10 -5.58
C ASP A 302 -10.66 -9.20 -5.05
N ASN A 303 -11.05 -9.85 -3.95
CA ASN A 303 -10.31 -10.97 -3.38
C ASN A 303 -10.21 -12.17 -4.32
N THR A 304 -11.25 -12.44 -5.11
CA THR A 304 -11.24 -13.53 -6.09
C THR A 304 -10.22 -13.25 -7.20
N ILE A 305 -10.12 -12.01 -7.66
CA ILE A 305 -9.11 -11.58 -8.64
C ILE A 305 -7.70 -11.70 -8.05
N LEU A 306 -7.51 -11.31 -6.79
CA LEU A 306 -6.23 -11.46 -6.09
C LEU A 306 -5.85 -12.94 -5.91
N LEU A 307 -6.82 -13.80 -5.56
CA LEU A 307 -6.61 -15.24 -5.43
C LEU A 307 -6.22 -15.87 -6.77
N PHE A 308 -6.93 -15.51 -7.84
CA PHE A 308 -6.58 -15.94 -9.19
C PHE A 308 -5.14 -15.55 -9.55
N LEU A 309 -4.75 -14.29 -9.29
CA LEU A 309 -3.39 -13.82 -9.55
C LEU A 309 -2.35 -14.55 -8.69
N PHE A 310 -2.67 -14.83 -7.42
CA PHE A 310 -1.79 -15.57 -6.52
C PHE A 310 -1.54 -16.99 -7.01
N ILE A 311 -2.59 -17.71 -7.41
CA ILE A 311 -2.47 -19.07 -7.96
C ILE A 311 -1.70 -19.04 -9.29
N ALA A 312 -2.08 -18.14 -10.21
CA ALA A 312 -1.43 -18.04 -11.52
C ALA A 312 0.06 -17.65 -11.41
N GLY A 313 0.38 -16.69 -10.53
CA GLY A 313 1.74 -16.23 -10.27
C GLY A 313 2.57 -17.28 -9.54
N GLY A 314 2.03 -17.91 -8.49
CA GLY A 314 2.69 -18.98 -7.76
C GLY A 314 3.01 -20.18 -8.67
N TRP A 315 2.05 -20.60 -9.49
CA TRP A 315 2.26 -21.66 -10.49
C TRP A 315 3.34 -21.29 -11.52
N ALA A 316 3.38 -20.03 -11.96
CA ALA A 316 4.39 -19.56 -12.90
C ALA A 316 5.80 -19.55 -12.28
N ILE A 317 5.93 -19.17 -11.00
CA ILE A 317 7.19 -19.20 -10.25
C ILE A 317 7.68 -20.65 -10.08
N LEU A 318 6.79 -21.59 -9.78
CA LEU A 318 7.14 -23.01 -9.61
C LEU A 318 7.56 -23.69 -10.91
N LYS A 319 6.93 -23.34 -12.03
CA LYS A 319 7.15 -24.01 -13.33
C LYS A 319 8.25 -23.40 -14.19
N LYS A 320 8.65 -22.15 -13.95
CA LYS A 320 9.61 -21.46 -14.81
C LYS A 320 10.75 -20.93 -13.96
N PRO A 321 12.02 -21.16 -14.35
CA PRO A 321 13.12 -20.43 -13.74
C PRO A 321 12.86 -18.95 -13.94
N LEU A 322 13.02 -18.17 -12.87
CA LEU A 322 12.87 -16.73 -12.93
C LEU A 322 13.87 -16.18 -13.96
N PRO A 323 13.40 -15.45 -14.99
CA PRO A 323 14.28 -14.80 -15.94
C PRO A 323 15.36 -13.97 -15.21
N PRO A 324 16.61 -13.93 -15.70
CA PRO A 324 17.70 -13.21 -15.05
C PRO A 324 17.40 -11.71 -14.81
N HIS A 325 16.67 -11.08 -15.73
CA HIS A 325 16.22 -9.68 -15.57
C HIS A 325 15.15 -9.51 -14.47
N LEU A 326 14.40 -10.57 -14.12
CA LEU A 326 13.48 -10.60 -12.98
C LEU A 326 14.19 -10.93 -11.65
N LEU A 327 15.45 -11.36 -11.68
CA LEU A 327 16.31 -11.46 -10.49
C LEU A 327 16.93 -10.12 -10.08
N ALA A 328 16.49 -9.01 -10.71
CA ALA A 328 16.94 -7.67 -10.38
C ALA A 328 16.78 -7.38 -8.88
N HIS A 329 17.88 -6.86 -8.30
CA HIS A 329 18.12 -6.55 -6.90
C HIS A 329 16.93 -5.96 -6.12
N ASN A 330 16.11 -5.12 -6.77
CA ASN A 330 15.03 -4.40 -6.11
C ASN A 330 13.78 -5.26 -5.87
N ARG A 331 13.63 -6.41 -6.54
CA ARG A 331 12.49 -7.32 -6.31
C ARG A 331 12.63 -8.11 -5.02
N MET A 332 13.86 -8.32 -4.54
CA MET A 332 14.10 -8.93 -3.23
C MET A 332 13.53 -8.07 -2.10
N PHE A 333 13.73 -6.74 -2.17
CA PHE A 333 13.09 -5.79 -1.26
C PHE A 333 11.56 -5.96 -1.24
N LEU A 334 10.93 -5.99 -2.41
CA LEU A 334 9.48 -6.16 -2.53
C LEU A 334 9.00 -7.49 -1.93
N TRP A 335 9.74 -8.59 -2.14
CA TRP A 335 9.40 -9.89 -1.56
C TRP A 335 9.52 -9.90 -0.05
N ILE A 336 10.66 -9.45 0.50
CA ILE A 336 10.88 -9.43 1.95
C ILE A 336 9.83 -8.56 2.62
N TYR A 337 9.61 -7.33 2.13
CA TYR A 337 8.60 -6.45 2.70
C TYR A 337 7.20 -7.04 2.63
N SER A 338 6.77 -7.54 1.46
CA SER A 338 5.41 -8.06 1.31
C SER A 338 5.15 -9.30 2.14
N LEU A 339 6.12 -10.22 2.26
CA LEU A 339 5.98 -11.43 3.09
C LEU A 339 6.01 -11.11 4.58
N CYS A 340 6.93 -10.26 5.04
CA CYS A 340 6.99 -9.85 6.44
C CYS A 340 5.72 -9.09 6.86
N ALA A 341 5.28 -8.12 6.06
CA ALA A 341 4.05 -7.38 6.31
C ALA A 341 2.82 -8.30 6.30
N TRP A 342 2.73 -9.22 5.33
CA TRP A 342 1.61 -10.15 5.24
C TRP A 342 1.54 -11.08 6.46
N LEU A 343 2.68 -11.65 6.89
CA LEU A 343 2.73 -12.54 8.05
C LEU A 343 2.28 -11.82 9.34
N ILE A 344 2.88 -10.67 9.64
CA ILE A 344 2.60 -9.93 10.88
C ILE A 344 1.14 -9.43 10.91
N LEU A 345 0.65 -8.89 9.79
CA LEU A 345 -0.73 -8.40 9.73
C LEU A 345 -1.76 -9.54 9.79
N ALA A 346 -1.45 -10.70 9.19
CA ALA A 346 -2.31 -11.87 9.26
C ALA A 346 -2.43 -12.43 10.69
N MET A 347 -1.33 -12.47 11.44
CA MET A 347 -1.32 -12.99 12.81
C MET A 347 -2.05 -12.05 13.80
N THR A 348 -2.08 -10.75 13.54
CA THR A 348 -2.63 -9.74 14.45
C THR A 348 -4.07 -9.31 14.14
N THR A 349 -4.57 -9.58 12.93
CA THR A 349 -5.86 -9.03 12.46
C THR A 349 -6.97 -10.09 12.41
N ALA A 350 -7.76 -10.16 13.47
CA ALA A 350 -8.90 -11.08 13.61
C ALA A 350 -10.23 -10.54 13.02
N ASN A 351 -10.20 -9.47 12.21
CA ASN A 351 -11.40 -8.85 11.64
C ASN A 351 -11.27 -8.66 10.12
N LEU A 352 -12.21 -9.21 9.35
CA LEU A 352 -12.18 -9.17 7.89
C LEU A 352 -12.31 -7.75 7.34
N GLY A 353 -13.09 -6.87 7.98
CA GLY A 353 -13.21 -5.47 7.57
C GLY A 353 -11.89 -4.71 7.72
N ILE A 354 -11.17 -4.96 8.82
CA ILE A 354 -9.82 -4.38 9.04
C ILE A 354 -8.83 -4.95 8.03
N ALA A 355 -8.86 -6.26 7.77
CA ALA A 355 -7.98 -6.92 6.80
C ALA A 355 -8.18 -6.37 5.38
N LEU A 356 -9.44 -6.17 4.94
CA LEU A 356 -9.78 -5.58 3.64
C LEU A 356 -9.16 -4.20 3.40
N ARG A 357 -9.00 -3.42 4.46
CA ARG A 357 -8.38 -2.08 4.43
C ARG A 357 -6.86 -2.16 4.49
N GLN A 358 -6.33 -2.91 5.44
CA GLN A 358 -4.89 -2.94 5.73
C GLN A 358 -4.07 -3.72 4.69
N LYS A 359 -4.66 -4.70 3.99
CA LYS A 359 -3.96 -5.48 2.97
C LYS A 359 -3.35 -4.60 1.86
N TRP A 360 -3.96 -3.46 1.56
CA TRP A 360 -3.49 -2.53 0.52
C TRP A 360 -2.16 -1.85 0.85
N MET A 361 -1.61 -2.04 2.06
CA MET A 361 -0.29 -1.55 2.47
C MET A 361 0.86 -2.38 1.90
N PHE A 362 0.62 -3.62 1.50
CA PHE A 362 1.64 -4.48 0.90
C PHE A 362 1.16 -5.20 -0.37
N ALA A 363 -0.16 -5.41 -0.52
CA ALA A 363 -0.73 -6.14 -1.63
C ALA A 363 -0.29 -5.62 -3.00
N PRO A 364 -0.14 -4.30 -3.26
CA PRO A 364 0.26 -3.85 -4.59
C PRO A 364 1.70 -4.22 -4.96
N MET A 365 2.61 -4.35 -3.98
CA MET A 365 3.93 -4.94 -4.22
C MET A 365 3.84 -6.43 -4.54
N LEU A 366 3.01 -7.18 -3.81
CA LEU A 366 2.78 -8.61 -4.07
C LEU A 366 2.15 -8.84 -5.45
N ILE A 367 1.15 -8.03 -5.81
CA ILE A 367 0.49 -8.04 -7.13
C ILE A 367 1.52 -7.77 -8.22
N PHE A 368 2.36 -6.74 -8.05
CA PHE A 368 3.42 -6.41 -9.00
C PHE A 368 4.40 -7.59 -9.19
N LEU A 369 4.78 -8.26 -8.11
CA LEU A 369 5.67 -9.42 -8.17
C LEU A 369 5.01 -10.58 -8.92
N LEU A 370 3.77 -10.94 -8.56
CA LEU A 370 3.05 -12.04 -9.18
C LEU A 370 2.81 -11.80 -10.66
N ILE A 371 2.26 -10.63 -11.03
CA ILE A 371 1.93 -10.33 -12.43
C ILE A 371 3.16 -10.27 -13.33
N SER A 372 4.32 -9.91 -12.78
CA SER A 372 5.57 -9.85 -13.53
C SER A 372 6.02 -11.22 -14.06
N VAL A 373 5.73 -12.28 -13.31
CA VAL A 373 6.09 -13.66 -13.67
C VAL A 373 4.98 -14.31 -14.53
N VAL A 374 3.75 -13.81 -14.44
CA VAL A 374 2.63 -14.29 -15.24
C VAL A 374 2.78 -13.88 -16.72
N GLY A 375 2.35 -14.78 -17.62
CA GLY A 375 2.36 -14.56 -19.07
C GLY A 375 3.71 -14.82 -19.74
N ARG A 376 3.70 -14.99 -21.07
CA ARG A 376 4.91 -15.01 -21.90
C ARG A 376 5.15 -13.59 -22.43
N SER A 377 6.42 -13.18 -22.52
CA SER A 377 6.75 -11.97 -23.27
C SER A 377 6.38 -12.17 -24.73
N ARG A 378 5.79 -11.15 -25.36
CA ARG A 378 5.46 -11.16 -26.78
C ARG A 378 6.71 -11.06 -27.65
N TYR A 379 7.79 -10.54 -27.10
CA TYR A 379 9.10 -10.50 -27.75
C TYR A 379 9.93 -11.61 -27.11
N PRO A 380 10.43 -12.60 -27.88
CA PRO A 380 11.48 -13.47 -27.38
C PRO A 380 12.60 -12.58 -26.85
N ALA A 381 13.13 -12.86 -25.66
CA ALA A 381 14.41 -12.30 -25.28
C ALA A 381 15.36 -12.60 -26.44
N GLU A 382 16.01 -11.57 -27.01
CA GLU A 382 17.11 -11.79 -27.94
C GLU A 382 18.00 -12.84 -27.26
N SER A 383 18.04 -14.03 -27.87
CA SER A 383 19.03 -15.03 -27.50
C SER A 383 20.36 -14.31 -27.59
N ASP A 384 21.13 -14.31 -26.50
CA ASP A 384 22.54 -13.95 -26.54
C ASP A 384 23.13 -14.72 -27.74
N THR A 385 23.29 -14.03 -28.87
CA THR A 385 24.01 -14.57 -30.01
C THR A 385 25.39 -14.88 -29.46
N PRO A 386 25.84 -16.14 -29.48
CA PRO A 386 27.22 -16.43 -29.11
C PRO A 386 28.06 -15.55 -30.02
N ALA A 387 28.93 -14.75 -29.39
CA ALA A 387 29.93 -13.97 -30.11
C ALA A 387 30.57 -14.93 -31.12
N VAL A 388 30.41 -14.62 -32.40
CA VAL A 388 31.04 -15.35 -33.48
C VAL A 388 32.53 -15.40 -33.14
N ASP A 389 33.03 -16.61 -32.91
CA ASP A 389 34.44 -16.91 -32.77
C ASP A 389 35.17 -16.29 -33.97
N GLY A 390 35.82 -15.16 -33.74
CA GLY A 390 36.75 -14.55 -34.67
C GLY A 390 38.07 -15.32 -34.66
N GLY A 391 38.01 -16.59 -35.07
CA GLY A 391 39.16 -17.44 -35.32
C GLY A 391 39.38 -17.65 -36.82
N ALA A 392 40.57 -17.26 -37.28
CA ALA A 392 41.20 -17.59 -38.56
C ALA A 392 40.72 -16.84 -39.82
N ARG A 393 41.48 -15.81 -40.23
CA ARG A 393 42.58 -15.96 -41.21
C ARG A 393 43.40 -14.67 -41.31
#